data_AF-A0A929CAT5-F1
#
_entry.id   AF-A0A929CAT5-F1
#
_cell.length_a   1.000
_cell.length_b   1.000
_cell.length_c   1.000
_cell.angle_alpha   90.00
_cell.angle_beta   90.00
_cell.angle_gamma   90.00
#
_symmetry.space_group_name_H-M   'P 1'
#
loop_
_entity.id
_entity.type
_entity.pdbx_description
1 polymer ?
#
loop_
_entity_poly.entity_id
_entity_poly.type
_entity_poly.pdbx_seq_one_letter_code
_entity_poly.pdbx_strand_id
1 'polypeptide(L)' 'SMTGNEKRLAVLLRLNLSSKEIASILNISPKSVEMNRYRLRKKLKVEPKVGLNDFIREF' A
#
# COMPACT_ATOMS: atom_id res chain seq x y z
N SER A 1 -14.99 4.86 -1.26
CA SER A 1 -14.03 5.85 -1.80
C SER A 1 -12.70 5.77 -1.06
N MET A 2 -11.57 5.87 -1.76
CA MET A 2 -10.23 5.90 -1.15
C MET A 2 -9.83 7.32 -0.75
N THR A 3 -9.19 7.47 0.41
CA THR A 3 -8.64 8.75 0.86
C THR A 3 -7.40 9.12 0.04
N GLY A 4 -7.00 10.40 0.05
CA GLY A 4 -5.80 10.85 -0.65
C GLY A 4 -4.54 10.08 -0.24
N ASN A 5 -4.40 9.73 1.04
CA ASN A 5 -3.28 8.96 1.56
C ASN A 5 -3.27 7.51 1.07
N GLU A 6 -4.45 6.88 0.97
CA GLU A 6 -4.56 5.52 0.41
C GLU A 6 -4.22 5.50 -1.08
N LYS A 7 -4.62 6.52 -1.84
CA LYS A 7 -4.25 6.67 -3.26
C LYS A 7 -2.74 6.85 -3.43
N ARG A 8 -2.12 7.72 -2.61
CA ARG A 8 -0.66 7.89 -2.61
C ARG A 8 0.05 6.58 -2.30
N LEU A 9 -0.37 5.85 -1.27
CA LEU A 9 0.19 4.54 -0.96
C LEU A 9 0.07 3.59 -2.15
N ALA A 10 -1.10 3.47 -2.77
CA ALA A 10 -1.30 2.59 -3.93
C ALA A 10 -0.37 2.94 -5.10
N VAL A 11 -0.17 4.23 -5.39
CA VAL A 11 0.78 4.68 -6.43
C VAL A 11 2.22 4.25 -6.07
N LEU A 12 2.65 4.48 -4.83
CA LEU A 12 4.00 4.09 -4.39
C LEU A 12 4.20 2.56 -4.45
N LEU A 13 3.15 1.78 -4.17
CA LEU A 13 3.16 0.32 -4.33
C LEU A 13 3.24 -0.10 -5.79
N ARG A 14 2.53 0.60 -6.69
CA ARG A 14 2.59 0.35 -8.14
C ARG A 14 3.97 0.63 -8.72
N LEU A 15 4.70 1.58 -8.15
CA LEU A 15 6.11 1.87 -8.47
C LEU A 15 7.10 0.84 -7.90
N ASN A 16 6.60 -0.23 -7.26
CA ASN A 16 7.41 -1.30 -6.66
C ASN A 16 8.39 -0.82 -5.58
N LEU A 17 8.06 0.27 -4.88
CA LEU A 17 8.86 0.77 -3.77
C LEU A 17 8.74 -0.15 -2.55
N SER A 18 9.84 -0.32 -1.84
CA SER A 18 9.89 -1.05 -0.58
C SER A 18 9.17 -0.29 0.54
N SER A 19 8.75 -1.01 1.59
CA SER A 19 8.14 -0.38 2.77
C SER A 19 9.06 0.67 3.43
N LYS A 20 10.39 0.54 3.30
CA LYS A 20 11.36 1.50 3.83
C LYS A 20 11.38 2.79 3.02
N GLU A 21 11.40 2.69 1.69
CA GLU A 21 11.34 3.86 0.81
C GLU A 21 10.00 4.59 0.96
N ILE A 22 8.90 3.84 1.04
CA ILE A 22 7.57 4.41 1.27
C ILE A 22 7.49 5.12 2.62
N ALA A 23 8.06 4.53 3.68
CA ALA A 23 8.13 5.14 5.00
C ALA A 23 8.89 6.48 4.96
N SER A 24 10.01 6.52 4.26
CA SER A 24 10.79 7.75 4.06
C SER A 24 10.02 8.82 3.28
N ILE A 25 9.39 8.46 2.15
CA ILE A 25 8.63 9.38 1.29
C ILE A 25 7.40 9.95 2.03
N LEU A 26 6.69 9.11 2.77
CA LEU A 26 5.51 9.50 3.52
C LEU A 26 5.84 10.11 4.89
N ASN A 27 7.12 10.17 5.26
CA ASN A 27 7.63 10.63 6.56
C ASN A 27 6.90 9.96 7.75
N ILE A 28 6.79 8.64 7.71
CA ILE A 28 6.16 7.81 8.76
C ILE A 28 7.04 6.61 9.10
N SER A 29 6.71 5.89 10.18
CA SER A 29 7.42 4.67 10.52
C SER A 29 7.11 3.52 9.53
N PRO A 30 8.04 2.57 9.29
CA PRO A 30 7.75 1.36 8.51
C PRO A 30 6.55 0.56 9.04
N LYS A 31 6.35 0.53 10.37
CA LYS A 31 5.19 -0.11 11.00
C LYS A 31 3.87 0.57 10.61
N SER A 32 3.88 1.89 10.46
CA SER A 32 2.73 2.64 9.95
C SER A 32 2.42 2.27 8.49
N VAL A 33 3.45 2.03 7.67
CA VAL A 33 3.27 1.54 6.29
C VAL A 33 2.61 0.17 6.28
N GLU A 34 3.03 -0.76 7.12
CA GLU A 34 2.42 -2.09 7.25
C GLU A 34 0.94 -2.02 7.63
N MET A 35 0.59 -1.16 8.61
CA MET A 35 -0.80 -0.94 9.00
C MET A 35 -1.64 -0.34 7.86
N ASN A 36 -1.08 0.59 7.09
CA ASN A 36 -1.76 1.16 5.94
C ASN A 36 -1.95 0.13 4.81
N ARG A 37 -0.95 -0.74 4.57
CA ARG A 37 -1.07 -1.87 3.63
C ARG A 37 -2.18 -2.83 4.05
N TYR A 38 -2.25 -3.17 5.34
CA TYR A 38 -3.32 -4.02 5.88
C TYR A 38 -4.71 -3.41 5.65
N ARG A 39 -4.87 -2.12 5.98
CA ARG A 39 -6.14 -1.40 5.77
C ARG A 39 -6.52 -1.34 4.29
N LEU A 40 -5.54 -1.01 3.42
CA LEU A 40 -5.73 -0.96 1.98
C LEU A 40 -6.17 -2.31 1.43
N ARG A 41 -5.52 -3.41 1.86
CA ARG A 41 -5.88 -4.78 1.50
C ARG A 41 -7.33 -5.10 1.86
N LYS A 42 -7.72 -4.85 3.12
CA LYS A 42 -9.08 -5.10 3.62
C LYS A 42 -10.12 -4.30 2.84
N LYS A 43 -9.80 -3.04 2.52
CA LYS A 43 -10.68 -2.13 1.77
C LYS A 43 -10.89 -2.56 0.32
N LEU A 44 -9.83 -3.01 -0.34
CA LEU A 44 -9.84 -3.54 -1.70
C LEU A 44 -10.33 -5.00 -1.77
N LYS A 45 -10.60 -5.63 -0.61
CA LYS A 45 -11.05 -7.03 -0.49
C LYS A 45 -10.10 -8.02 -1.18
N VAL A 46 -8.79 -7.76 -1.11
CA VAL A 46 -7.77 -8.63 -1.73
C VAL A 46 -7.62 -9.91 -0.91
N GLU A 47 -7.86 -11.05 -1.56
CA GLU A 47 -7.78 -12.37 -0.94
C GLU A 47 -6.39 -12.64 -0.35
N PRO A 48 -6.27 -13.37 0.77
CA PRO A 48 -5.00 -13.65 1.47
C PRO A 48 -3.88 -14.20 0.58
N LYS A 49 -4.24 -15.02 -0.40
CA LYS A 49 -3.31 -15.65 -1.35
C LYS A 49 -2.77 -14.72 -2.44
N VAL A 50 -3.39 -13.55 -2.65
CA VAL A 50 -2.98 -12.58 -3.65
C VAL A 50 -2.03 -11.56 -3.02
N GLY A 51 -0.85 -11.36 -3.63
CA GLY A 51 0.07 -10.32 -3.21
C GLY A 51 -0.54 -8.93 -3.41
N LEU A 52 -0.56 -8.09 -2.37
CA LEU A 52 -1.13 -6.74 -2.48
C LEU A 52 -0.43 -5.90 -3.57
N ASN A 53 0.88 -6.06 -3.72
CA ASN A 53 1.65 -5.34 -4.74
C ASN A 53 1.31 -5.83 -6.15
N ASP A 54 1.01 -7.11 -6.32
CA ASP A 54 0.65 -7.70 -7.61
C ASP A 54 -0.75 -7.25 -8.01
N PHE A 55 -1.70 -7.32 -7.07
CA PHE A 55 -3.05 -6.80 -7.24
C PHE A 55 -3.08 -5.33 -7.67
N ILE A 56 -2.26 -4.48 -7.04
CA ILE A 56 -2.18 -3.04 -7.36
C ILE A 56 -1.50 -2.78 -8.72
N ARG A 57 -0.72 -3.72 -9.25
CA ARG A 57 -0.08 -3.58 -10.57
C ARG A 57 -0.98 -4.00 -11.73
N GLU A 58 -1.88 -4.95 -11.50
CA GLU A 58 -2.82 -5.46 -12.50
C GLU A 58 -3.99 -4.50 -12.79
N PHE A 59 -4.31 -3.58 -11.87
CA PHE A 59 -5.18 -2.42 -12.07
C PHE A 59 -4.34 -1.18 -12.38
#